data_AF-A0A1I5TQ56-F1
#
_entry.id   AF-A0A1I5TQ56-F1
#
_cell.length_a   1.000
_cell.length_b   1.000
_cell.length_c   1.000
_cell.angle_alpha   90.00
_cell.angle_beta   90.00
_cell.angle_gamma   90.00
#
_symmetry.space_group_name_H-M   'P 1'
#
loop_
_entity.id
_entity.type
_entity.pdbx_description
1 polymer ?
#
loop_
_entity_poly.entity_id
_entity_poly.type
_entity_poly.pdbx_seq_one_letter_code
_entity_poly.pdbx_strand_id
1 'polypeptide(L)' 'MRARGVVMASLVTWWYGRATGSWWAVARDGAGRWRLVEAASPAELGRRLAELGVYGAATARPAVRQYHYL' A
#
# COMPACT_ATOMS: atom_id res chain seq x y z
N MET A 1 -10.17 31.15 -7.73
CA MET A 1 -9.03 30.21 -7.55
C MET A 1 -9.61 28.85 -7.15
N ARG A 2 -9.58 27.84 -8.03
CA ARG A 2 -10.08 26.48 -7.72
C ARG A 2 -8.90 25.60 -7.32
N ALA A 3 -8.81 25.24 -6.04
CA ALA A 3 -7.93 24.18 -5.58
C ALA A 3 -8.45 22.85 -6.15
N ARG A 4 -7.74 22.29 -7.13
CA ARG A 4 -7.93 20.91 -7.58
C ARG A 4 -7.13 20.02 -6.63
N GLY A 5 -7.78 19.54 -5.58
CA GLY A 5 -7.21 18.48 -4.74
C GLY A 5 -7.15 17.19 -5.55
N VAL A 6 -5.96 16.82 -6.04
CA VAL A 6 -5.72 15.49 -6.59
C VAL A 6 -5.67 14.54 -5.39
N VAL A 7 -6.76 13.85 -5.10
CA VAL A 7 -6.73 12.69 -4.21
C VAL A 7 -6.02 11.58 -4.99
N MET A 8 -4.70 11.48 -4.85
CA MET A 8 -3.97 10.34 -5.38
C MET A 8 -4.40 9.13 -4.56
N ALA A 9 -5.34 8.35 -5.10
CA ALA A 9 -5.66 7.03 -4.58
C ALA A 9 -4.34 6.25 -4.54
N SER A 10 -3.76 6.12 -3.35
CA SER A 10 -2.52 5.39 -3.15
C SER A 10 -2.81 3.93 -3.40
N LEU A 11 -2.43 3.43 -4.57
CA LEU A 11 -2.55 2.03 -4.92
C LEU A 11 -1.52 1.25 -4.11
N VAL A 12 -1.93 0.74 -2.95
CA VAL A 12 -1.16 -0.18 -2.14
C VAL A 12 -1.96 -1.47 -1.94
N THR A 13 -1.30 -2.61 -2.15
CA THR A 13 -1.83 -3.94 -1.80
C THR A 13 -0.82 -4.61 -0.90
N TRP A 14 -1.26 -5.10 0.25
CA TRP A 14 -0.39 -5.73 1.26
C TRP A 14 -0.94 -7.08 1.69
N TRP A 15 -0.06 -8.00 2.06
CA TRP A 15 -0.40 -9.36 2.48
C TRP A 15 0.65 -9.94 3.43
N TYR A 16 0.26 -10.97 4.19
CA TYR A 16 1.17 -11.73 5.04
C TYR A 16 1.59 -13.03 4.36
N GLY A 17 2.89 -13.19 4.12
CA GLY A 17 3.48 -14.40 3.57
C GLY A 17 3.67 -15.44 4.67
N ARG A 18 2.68 -16.32 4.88
CA ARG A 18 2.75 -17.37 5.93
C ARG A 18 3.98 -18.27 5.80
N ALA A 19 4.46 -18.50 4.58
CA ALA A 19 5.65 -19.31 4.32
C ALA A 19 6.97 -18.61 4.70
N THR A 20 7.03 -17.28 4.61
CA THR A 20 8.24 -16.50 4.92
C THR A 20 8.19 -15.89 6.32
N GLY A 21 7.00 -15.82 6.93
CA GLY A 21 6.78 -15.09 8.18
C GLY A 21 6.80 -13.57 8.01
N SER A 22 6.81 -13.05 6.78
CA SER A 22 6.99 -11.62 6.48
C SER A 22 5.71 -10.97 5.98
N TRP A 23 5.59 -9.67 6.23
CA TRP A 23 4.63 -8.78 5.60
C TRP A 23 5.19 -8.25 4.29
N TRP A 24 4.33 -8.21 3.28
CA TRP A 24 4.67 -7.76 1.94
C TRP A 24 3.70 -6.68 1.47
N ALA A 25 4.19 -5.75 0.66
CA ALA A 25 3.34 -4.79 -0.05
C ALA A 25 3.86 -4.48 -1.45
N VAL A 26 2.94 -4.32 -2.39
CA VAL A 26 3.19 -3.65 -3.67
C VAL A 26 2.57 -2.28 -3.60
N ALA A 27 3.39 -1.25 -3.79
CA ALA A 27 2.97 0.14 -3.72
C ALA A 27 3.60 0.98 -4.83
N ARG A 28 2.96 2.10 -5.17
CA ARG A 28 3.50 3.08 -6.09
C ARG A 28 4.24 4.16 -5.30
N ASP A 29 5.55 4.29 -5.53
CA ASP A 29 6.39 5.31 -4.87
C ASP A 29 6.02 6.73 -5.32
N GLY A 30 6.54 7.74 -4.61
CA GLY A 30 6.28 9.16 -4.94
C GLY A 30 6.73 9.59 -6.34
N ALA A 31 7.54 8.78 -7.03
CA ALA A 31 7.95 9.00 -8.42
C ALA A 31 7.09 8.20 -9.43
N GLY A 32 6.01 7.57 -8.96
CA GLY A 32 5.10 6.83 -9.82
C GLY A 32 5.59 5.44 -10.23
N ARG A 33 6.59 4.85 -9.58
CA ARG A 33 7.09 3.50 -9.89
C ARG A 33 6.55 2.47 -8.91
N TRP A 34 6.32 1.26 -9.40
CA TRP A 34 5.93 0.13 -8.57
C TRP A 34 7.13 -0.41 -7.77
N ARG A 35 6.92 -0.62 -6.47
CA ARG A 35 7.91 -1.15 -5.53
C ARG A 35 7.30 -2.31 -4.74
N LEU A 36 8.09 -3.36 -4.57
CA LEU A 36 7.80 -4.44 -3.63
C LEU A 36 8.53 -4.15 -2.33
N VAL A 37 7.82 -4.24 -1.21
CA VAL A 37 8.33 -3.99 0.14
C VAL A 37 8.10 -5.21 0.98
N GLU A 38 9.15 -5.69 1.63
CA GLU A 38 9.08 -6.71 2.67
C GLU A 38 9.30 -6.05 4.05
N ALA A 39 8.66 -6.56 5.09
CA ALA A 39 8.86 -6.16 6.46
C ALA A 39 8.55 -7.32 7.42
N ALA A 40 9.19 -7.35 8.59
CA ALA A 40 8.93 -8.38 9.60
C ALA A 40 7.61 -8.13 10.36
N SER A 41 7.11 -6.89 10.35
CA SER A 41 5.89 -6.51 11.07
C SER A 41 5.04 -5.50 10.28
N PRO A 42 3.74 -5.38 10.59
CA PRO A 42 2.87 -4.37 9.98
C PRO A 42 3.37 -2.93 10.24
N ALA A 43 3.90 -2.68 11.44
CA ALA A 43 4.42 -1.36 11.82
C ALA A 43 5.65 -0.97 10.99
N GLU A 44 6.56 -1.92 10.79
CA GLU A 44 7.71 -1.73 9.92
C GLU A 44 7.30 -1.53 8.46
N LEU A 45 6.29 -2.29 7.98
CA LEU A 45 5.76 -2.13 6.63
C LEU A 45 5.21 -0.71 6.43
N GLY A 46 4.45 -0.19 7.41
CA GLY A 46 3.92 1.18 7.39
C GLY A 46 5.02 2.24 7.32
N ARG A 47 6.10 2.07 8.10
CA ARG A 47 7.26 2.97 8.07
C ARG A 47 7.95 2.97 6.70
N ARG A 48 8.24 1.79 6.14
CA ARG A 48 8.89 1.65 4.82
C ARG A 48 8.02 2.23 3.69
N LEU A 49 6.69 2.08 3.77
CA LEU A 49 5.78 2.70 2.81
C LEU A 49 5.77 4.23 2.91
N ALA A 50 5.84 4.78 4.13
CA ALA A 50 5.97 6.22 4.33
C ALA A 50 7.31 6.75 3.78
N GLU A 51 8.42 6.03 3.99
CA GLU A 51 9.74 6.35 3.43
C GLU A 51 9.74 6.36 1.89
N LEU A 52 8.95 5.49 1.25
CA LEU A 52 8.76 5.47 -0.20
C LEU A 52 7.89 6.62 -0.75
N GLY A 53 7.37 7.49 0.12
CA GLY A 53 6.46 8.56 -0.26
C GLY A 53 5.09 8.06 -0.70
N VAL A 54 4.67 6.88 -0.22
CA VAL A 54 3.32 6.35 -0.43
C VAL A 54 2.36 7.09 0.50
N TYR A 55 2.05 8.36 0.18
CA TYR A 55 1.16 9.20 0.96
C TYR A 55 -0.30 8.99 0.53
N GLY A 56 -1.06 8.26 1.35
CA GLY A 56 -2.50 7.98 1.17
C GLY A 56 -2.91 6.54 1.48
N ALA A 57 -1.98 5.68 1.89
CA ALA A 57 -2.29 4.33 2.38
C ALA A 57 -3.00 4.33 3.75
N ALA A 58 -2.83 5.39 4.55
CA ALA A 58 -3.40 5.46 5.91
C ALA A 58 -4.93 5.63 5.94
N THR A 59 -5.58 5.89 4.80
CA THR A 59 -7.05 6.10 4.72
C THR A 59 -7.77 5.12 3.80
N ALA A 60 -7.04 4.22 3.12
CA ALA A 60 -7.65 3.19 2.28
C ALA A 60 -8.21 2.07 3.17
N ARG A 61 -9.47 2.26 3.58
CA ARG A 61 -10.38 1.23 4.10
C ARG A 61 -10.15 -0.07 3.31
N PRO A 62 -10.05 -1.25 3.96
CA PRO A 62 -9.83 -2.50 3.23
C PRO A 62 -10.97 -2.67 2.23
N ALA A 63 -10.66 -2.51 0.95
CA ALA A 63 -11.56 -2.93 -0.12
C ALA A 63 -11.50 -4.45 -0.12
N VAL A 64 -12.39 -5.07 0.66
CA VAL A 64 -12.71 -6.48 0.53
C VAL A 64 -13.31 -6.65 -0.86
N ARG A 65 -12.46 -6.91 -1.86
CA ARG A 65 -12.92 -7.44 -3.14
C ARG A 65 -13.28 -8.90 -2.88
N GLN A 66 -14.56 -9.17 -2.65
CA GLN A 66 -15.11 -10.51 -2.81
C GLN A 66 -14.88 -10.92 -4.27
N TYR A 67 -13.96 -11.86 -4.49
CA TYR A 67 -13.94 -12.61 -5.73
C TYR A 67 -15.12 -13.59 -5.68
N HIS A 68 -16.20 -13.26 -6.37
CA HIS A 68 -17.25 -14.22 -6.67
C HIS A 68 -16.77 -15.04 -7.86
N TYR A 69 -16.35 -16.29 -7.61
CA TYR A 69 -16.16 -17.27 -8.67
C TYR A 69 -17.55 -17.75 -9.08
N LEU A 70 -17.94 -17.47 -10.32
CA LEU A 70 -19.01 -18.18 -11.03
C LEU A 70 -18.40 -19.36 -11.80
#